data_AF-A0AA43FS53-F1
#
_entry.id   AF-A0AA43FS53-F1
#
_cell.length_a   1.000
_cell.length_b   1.000
_cell.length_c   1.000
_cell.angle_alpha   90.00
_cell.angle_beta   90.00
_cell.angle_gamma   90.00
#
_symmetry.space_group_name_H-M   'P 1'
#
loop_
_entity.id
_entity.type
_entity.pdbx_description
1 polymer ?
#
loop_
_entity_poly.entity_id
_entity_poly.type
_entity_poly.pdbx_seq_one_letter_code
_entity_poly.pdbx_strand_id
1 'polypeptide(L)'
;MLPAKYRRAVPVGLVVLLVGASCGDDPVAPDPVVPARVVVVSGGDQTQTVGTALAQPLRVRVTDASGTPAPGVTVSWTVTGGGGAVSSASASTSGTGEASTTW
;
A
#
# COMPACT_ATOMS: atom_id res chain seq x y z
N MET A 1 52.17 9.86 -55.53
CA MET A 1 51.96 11.20 -54.95
C MET A 1 52.44 11.19 -53.49
N LEU A 2 52.97 12.31 -53.02
CA LEU A 2 53.93 12.55 -51.91
C LEU A 2 53.75 11.81 -50.54
N PRO A 3 54.84 11.73 -49.72
CA PRO A 3 54.96 10.92 -48.50
C PRO A 3 54.59 11.69 -47.21
N ALA A 4 54.29 11.00 -46.11
CA ALA A 4 54.24 11.62 -44.78
C ALA A 4 54.86 10.72 -43.70
N LYS A 5 56.04 11.15 -43.26
CA LYS A 5 56.71 10.77 -42.01
C LYS A 5 55.93 11.41 -40.84
N TYR A 6 55.67 10.69 -39.75
CA TYR A 6 55.80 11.26 -38.39
C TYR A 6 55.84 10.15 -37.33
N ARG A 7 57.04 9.90 -36.80
CA ARG A 7 57.27 9.18 -35.53
C ARG A 7 57.45 10.23 -34.45
N ARG A 8 56.61 10.24 -33.39
CA ARG A 8 56.96 10.71 -32.03
C ARG A 8 56.06 10.01 -31.00
N ALA A 9 56.68 9.40 -30.01
CA ALA A 9 56.04 8.79 -28.85
C ALA A 9 56.00 9.80 -27.69
N VAL A 10 54.88 9.88 -26.96
CA VAL A 10 54.81 10.30 -25.55
C VAL A 10 53.65 9.53 -24.91
N PRO A 11 53.87 8.71 -23.87
CA PRO A 11 52.81 7.95 -23.22
C PRO A 11 52.37 8.67 -21.94
N VAL A 12 51.18 9.27 -21.88
CA VAL A 12 50.56 9.68 -20.60
C VAL A 12 49.05 9.73 -20.78
N GLY A 13 48.31 8.95 -19.99
CA GLY A 13 46.85 9.09 -19.95
C GLY A 13 46.10 7.93 -19.31
N LEU A 14 46.49 7.49 -18.10
CA LEU A 14 45.59 6.75 -17.22
C LEU A 14 45.23 7.65 -16.05
N VAL A 15 44.02 8.24 -16.06
CA VAL A 15 43.19 8.46 -14.87
C VAL A 15 41.73 8.53 -15.32
N VAL A 16 40.97 7.47 -15.06
CA VAL A 16 39.49 7.56 -15.00
C VAL A 16 39.17 7.76 -13.53
N LEU A 17 38.74 8.96 -13.14
CA LEU A 17 38.18 9.23 -11.81
C LEU A 17 36.65 9.24 -11.96
N LEU A 18 36.02 8.12 -11.58
CA LEU A 18 34.59 8.07 -11.32
C LEU A 18 34.32 8.76 -9.99
N VAL A 19 33.95 10.05 -10.01
CA VAL A 19 33.37 10.70 -8.82
C VAL A 19 31.86 10.68 -8.98
N GLY A 20 31.28 9.50 -8.74
CA GLY A 20 29.85 9.39 -8.49
C GLY A 20 29.58 9.83 -7.06
N ALA A 21 29.53 11.13 -6.80
CA ALA A 21 28.91 11.66 -5.59
C ALA A 21 27.39 11.57 -5.75
N SER A 22 26.87 10.35 -5.76
CA SER A 22 25.46 10.09 -5.51
C SER A 22 25.26 10.43 -4.03
N CYS A 23 24.85 11.66 -3.71
CA CYS A 23 24.25 11.89 -2.41
C CYS A 23 23.06 10.92 -2.31
N GLY A 24 23.13 10.01 -1.34
CA GLY A 24 22.00 9.15 -1.03
C GLY A 24 20.91 10.06 -0.48
N ASP A 25 19.89 10.33 -1.28
CA ASP A 25 18.59 10.68 -0.74
C ASP A 25 18.08 9.41 -0.05
N ASP A 26 18.45 9.23 1.23
CA ASP A 26 17.86 8.19 2.07
C ASP A 26 16.35 8.38 2.04
N PRO A 27 15.57 7.44 1.49
CA PRO A 27 14.12 7.57 1.55
C PRO A 27 13.73 7.49 3.02
N VAL A 28 13.29 8.62 3.58
CA VAL A 28 12.62 8.63 4.87
C VAL A 28 11.37 7.79 4.71
N ALA A 29 11.40 6.57 5.25
CA ALA A 29 10.21 5.73 5.29
C ALA A 29 9.13 6.48 6.10
N PRO A 30 7.87 6.51 5.64
CA PRO A 30 6.79 7.05 6.44
C PRO A 30 6.71 6.28 7.77
N ASP A 31 6.36 6.98 8.85
CA ASP A 31 6.12 6.33 10.13
C ASP A 31 5.09 5.20 9.98
N PRO A 32 5.33 4.02 10.57
CA PRO A 32 4.41 2.90 10.45
C PRO A 32 3.07 3.23 11.11
N VAL A 33 1.99 3.11 10.34
CA VAL A 33 0.63 3.30 10.86
C VAL A 33 0.21 2.05 11.64
N VAL A 34 0.07 2.19 12.96
CA VAL A 34 -0.36 1.10 13.84
C VAL A 34 -1.89 1.16 14.01
N PRO A 35 -2.65 0.14 13.57
CA PRO A 35 -4.11 0.14 13.69
C PRO A 35 -4.53 0.12 15.17
N ALA A 36 -5.46 1.00 15.54
CA ALA A 36 -5.95 1.11 16.92
C ALA A 36 -7.47 1.25 17.03
N ARG A 37 -8.16 1.65 15.95
CA ARG A 37 -9.61 1.90 15.97
C ARG A 37 -10.27 1.33 14.73
N VAL A 38 -11.51 0.87 14.90
CA VAL A 38 -12.38 0.42 13.81
C VAL A 38 -13.72 1.13 13.97
N VAL A 39 -14.22 1.74 12.90
CA VAL A 39 -15.52 2.43 12.88
C VAL A 39 -16.37 1.94 11.72
N VAL A 40 -17.68 1.84 11.94
CA VAL A 40 -18.63 1.50 10.86
C VAL A 40 -18.81 2.71 9.96
N VAL A 41 -18.63 2.50 8.65
CA VAL A 41 -18.86 3.51 7.60
C VAL A 41 -20.25 3.34 7.00
N SER A 42 -20.66 2.09 6.73
CA SER A 42 -21.99 1.80 6.18
C SER A 42 -22.43 0.37 6.47
N GLY A 43 -23.72 0.10 6.26
CA GLY A 43 -24.30 -1.24 6.28
C GLY A 43 -24.57 -1.80 7.68
N GLY A 44 -24.39 -1.00 8.74
CA GLY A 44 -24.85 -1.36 10.09
C GLY A 44 -26.37 -1.45 10.18
N ASP A 45 -26.86 -2.30 11.10
CA ASP A 45 -28.27 -2.38 11.52
C ASP A 45 -29.30 -2.58 10.38
N GLN A 46 -28.89 -3.25 9.30
CA GLN A 46 -29.77 -3.55 8.18
C GLN A 46 -30.70 -4.73 8.48
N THR A 47 -31.89 -4.69 7.90
CA THR A 47 -32.87 -5.78 7.96
C THR A 47 -33.30 -6.21 6.57
N GLN A 48 -33.38 -7.52 6.35
CA GLN A 48 -33.98 -8.07 5.13
C GLN A 48 -34.65 -9.42 5.43
N THR A 49 -35.36 -9.95 4.43
CA THR A 49 -35.97 -11.26 4.47
C THR A 49 -34.88 -12.33 4.58
N VAL A 50 -35.12 -13.37 5.38
CA VAL A 50 -34.18 -14.48 5.51
C VAL A 50 -33.91 -15.09 4.12
N GLY A 51 -32.62 -15.34 3.83
CA GLY A 51 -32.18 -15.88 2.54
C GLY A 51 -31.95 -14.83 1.45
N THR A 52 -32.11 -13.54 1.76
CA THR A 52 -31.77 -12.44 0.85
C THR A 52 -30.51 -11.71 1.31
N ALA A 53 -29.71 -11.23 0.36
CA ALA A 53 -28.55 -10.40 0.65
C ALA A 53 -28.99 -9.03 1.18
N LEU A 54 -28.18 -8.45 2.09
CA LEU A 54 -28.42 -7.10 2.57
C LEU A 54 -28.18 -6.08 1.44
N ALA A 55 -28.98 -5.01 1.43
CA ALA A 55 -28.98 -4.04 0.34
C ALA A 55 -27.70 -3.21 0.28
N GLN A 56 -27.09 -2.92 1.42
CA GLN A 56 -25.85 -2.15 1.53
C GLN A 56 -24.69 -3.05 1.97
N PRO A 57 -23.49 -2.88 1.40
CA PRO A 57 -22.32 -3.57 1.90
C PRO A 57 -21.97 -3.11 3.31
N LEU A 58 -21.44 -4.04 4.09
CA LEU A 58 -20.79 -3.73 5.35
C LEU A 58 -19.47 -3.03 5.01
N ARG A 59 -19.26 -1.82 5.54
CA ARG A 59 -18.00 -1.08 5.41
C ARG A 59 -17.52 -0.62 6.77
N VAL A 60 -16.23 -0.80 7.01
CA VAL A 60 -15.54 -0.26 8.17
C VAL A 60 -14.33 0.54 7.74
N ARG A 61 -13.92 1.48 8.57
CA ARG A 61 -12.66 2.21 8.44
C ARG A 61 -11.78 1.89 9.63
N VAL A 62 -10.52 1.56 9.34
CA VAL A 62 -9.47 1.33 10.33
C VAL A 62 -8.58 2.57 10.36
N THR A 63 -8.32 3.06 11.57
CA THR A 63 -7.39 4.16 11.81
C THR A 63 -6.43 3.80 12.92
N ASP A 64 -5.32 4.54 13.01
CA ASP A 64 -4.47 4.55 14.18
C ASP A 64 -5.11 5.29 15.37
N ALA A 65 -4.34 5.48 16.43
CA ALA A 65 -4.77 6.19 17.63
C ALA A 65 -5.00 7.70 17.39
N SER A 66 -4.31 8.29 16.40
CA SER A 66 -4.38 9.71 16.03
C SER A 66 -5.54 10.04 15.07
N GLY A 67 -6.16 9.02 14.46
CA GLY A 67 -7.22 9.16 13.47
C GLY A 67 -6.73 9.05 12.01
N THR A 68 -5.45 8.77 11.80
CA THR A 68 -4.85 8.55 10.48
C THR A 68 -5.32 7.21 9.91
N PRO A 69 -5.78 7.15 8.64
CA PRO A 69 -6.12 5.90 7.97
C PRO A 69 -5.00 4.85 8.03
N ALA A 70 -5.36 3.61 8.32
CA ALA A 70 -4.44 2.48 8.32
C ALA A 70 -4.68 1.60 7.07
N PRO A 71 -3.94 1.81 5.96
CA PRO A 71 -4.05 0.98 4.76
C PRO A 71 -3.36 -0.38 4.92
N GLY A 72 -3.80 -1.38 4.14
CA GLY A 72 -3.18 -2.72 4.12
C GLY A 72 -3.48 -3.60 5.34
N VAL A 73 -4.34 -3.15 6.24
CA VAL A 73 -4.74 -3.90 7.43
C VAL A 73 -5.78 -4.94 7.05
N THR A 74 -5.58 -6.19 7.48
CA THR A 74 -6.58 -7.25 7.26
C THR A 74 -7.71 -7.12 8.29
N VAL A 75 -8.92 -6.88 7.81
CA VAL A 75 -10.16 -6.93 8.57
C VAL A 75 -10.77 -8.32 8.43
N SER A 76 -11.14 -8.94 9.56
CA SER A 76 -11.88 -10.20 9.59
C SER A 76 -13.35 -9.95 9.89
N TRP A 77 -14.23 -10.62 9.14
CA TRP A 77 -15.67 -10.55 9.26
C TRP A 77 -16.19 -11.88 9.80
N THR A 78 -16.91 -11.83 10.92
CA THR A 78 -17.49 -13.02 11.56
C THR A 78 -18.96 -12.78 11.81
N VAL A 79 -19.79 -13.73 11.41
CA VAL A 79 -21.22 -13.76 11.74
C VAL A 79 -21.37 -14.25 13.18
N THR A 80 -21.78 -13.37 14.09
CA THR A 80 -21.93 -13.68 15.52
C THR A 80 -23.34 -14.13 15.92
N GLY A 81 -24.30 -14.00 15.00
CA GLY A 81 -25.69 -14.39 15.21
C GLY A 81 -26.48 -14.38 13.91
N GLY A 82 -27.59 -15.11 13.88
CA GLY A 82 -28.35 -15.38 12.66
C GLY A 82 -27.71 -16.49 11.80
N GLY A 83 -28.45 -16.95 10.79
CA GLY A 83 -28.01 -18.00 9.85
C GLY A 83 -27.41 -17.47 8.54
N GLY A 84 -26.92 -16.22 8.55
CA GLY A 84 -26.36 -15.57 7.37
C GLY A 84 -24.90 -15.97 7.09
N ALA A 85 -24.38 -15.49 5.98
CA ALA A 85 -22.96 -15.57 5.62
C ALA A 85 -22.47 -14.17 5.25
N VAL A 86 -21.16 -14.05 5.01
CA VAL A 86 -20.58 -12.92 4.29
C VAL A 86 -19.87 -13.45 3.07
N SER A 87 -19.87 -12.69 1.98
CA SER A 87 -19.22 -13.05 0.71
C SER A 87 -17.71 -13.29 0.89
N SER A 88 -17.06 -12.44 1.70
CA SER A 88 -15.66 -12.59 2.10
C SER A 88 -15.51 -12.42 3.60
N ALA A 89 -14.95 -13.43 4.26
CA ALA A 89 -14.64 -13.41 5.70
C ALA A 89 -13.40 -12.57 6.04
N SER A 90 -12.67 -12.08 5.03
CA SER A 90 -11.55 -11.16 5.21
C SER A 90 -11.47 -10.15 4.07
N ALA A 91 -11.00 -8.94 4.37
CA ALA A 91 -10.74 -7.89 3.40
C ALA A 91 -9.58 -7.00 3.90
N SER A 92 -8.69 -6.59 2.99
CA SER A 92 -7.63 -5.63 3.32
C SER A 92 -8.14 -4.19 3.17
N THR A 93 -7.69 -3.29 4.04
CA THR A 93 -8.06 -1.88 3.97
C THR A 93 -7.41 -1.17 2.79
N SER A 94 -8.18 -0.31 2.12
CA SER A 94 -7.73 0.56 1.04
C SER A 94 -6.80 1.68 1.53
N GLY A 95 -6.31 2.53 0.62
CA GLY A 95 -5.55 3.74 0.95
C GLY A 95 -6.27 4.71 1.89
N THR A 96 -7.60 4.68 1.95
CA THR A 96 -8.41 5.49 2.89
C THR A 96 -8.69 4.76 4.20
N GLY A 97 -8.10 3.58 4.42
CA GLY A 97 -8.28 2.75 5.60
C GLY A 97 -9.59 1.96 5.58
N GLU A 98 -10.29 1.86 4.46
CA GLU A 98 -11.61 1.21 4.40
C GLU A 98 -11.55 -0.22 3.89
N ALA A 99 -12.31 -1.11 4.55
CA ALA A 99 -12.55 -2.48 4.10
C ALA A 99 -14.05 -2.72 3.96
N SER A 100 -14.44 -3.61 3.04
CA SER A 100 -15.84 -3.91 2.75
C SER A 100 -16.08 -5.39 2.55
N THR A 101 -17.27 -5.85 2.94
CA THR A 101 -17.83 -7.16 2.57
C THR A 101 -19.34 -7.03 2.33
N THR A 102 -19.94 -8.00 1.66
CA THR A 102 -21.40 -8.12 1.53
C THR A 102 -21.89 -9.31 2.35
N TRP A 103 -23.13 -9.23 2.82
CA TRP A 103 -23.80 -10.32 3.54
C TRP A 103 -24.41 -11.31 2.55
#